data_AF-A0A932AT65-F1
#
_entry.id   AF-A0A932AT65-F1
#
_cell.length_a   1.000
_cell.length_b   1.000
_cell.length_c   1.000
_cell.angle_alpha   90.00
_cell.angle_beta   90.00
_cell.angle_gamma   90.00
#
_symmetry.space_group_name_H-M   'P 1'
#
loop_
_entity.id
_entity.type
_entity.pdbx_description
1 polymer ?
#
loop_
_entity_poly.entity_id
_entity_poly.type
_entity_poly.pdbx_seq_one_letter_code
_entity_poly.pdbx_strand_id
1 'polypeptide(L)'
;MQRLLLIVGVVAAGVASIAAPDGARAAASRTWPPFVLVVGLLLVGEVAHGDGLFDRAAALAGRVRGHGALLFAALLALVAVATVLLNLDTAVAFLTPVLVLASRRRGLSEEPFLYGSLFMANSASLLLPGSNLTNLLVLEREHVAGAVFAARMAPAWTAAVAMTAAVLVVWFRRSFSDGEPSLPGAVPGAGALGLLATATAGALVVALRSPALPVLGVGAAAVAVDLARGRMSAPDITEIIDIEVLVGLFALAVALGTLAGSWSGPGSLLQSATAWETAAIAAVGAVLVNNLPAAVLFSARSPAHPRALLVGLDLGPNLAVTGSLSALLWYRSAQRVAARPSVRRVSAIGVVLMPCSAAAALLALRIVSGN
;
A
#
# COMPACT_ATOMS: atom_id res chain seq x y z
N MET A 1 9.90 6.27 -16.55
CA MET A 1 9.45 6.89 -15.28
C MET A 1 10.39 6.56 -14.11
N GLN A 2 10.78 5.29 -13.90
CA GLN A 2 11.70 4.88 -12.82
C GLN A 2 13.04 5.63 -12.84
N ARG A 3 13.74 5.61 -13.98
CA ARG A 3 15.00 6.35 -14.15
C ARG A 3 14.87 7.85 -13.90
N LEU A 4 13.75 8.46 -14.32
CA LEU A 4 13.51 9.87 -14.06
C LEU A 4 13.35 10.13 -12.55
N LEU A 5 12.56 9.31 -11.85
CA LEU A 5 12.38 9.40 -10.41
C LEU A 5 13.70 9.20 -9.66
N LEU A 6 14.51 8.23 -10.07
CA LEU A 6 15.85 8.00 -9.52
C LEU A 6 16.74 9.23 -9.71
N ILE A 7 16.84 9.74 -10.95
CA ILE A 7 17.67 10.92 -11.27
C ILE A 7 17.20 12.14 -10.46
N VAL A 8 15.91 12.45 -10.49
CA VAL A 8 15.35 13.60 -9.78
C VAL A 8 15.56 13.46 -8.27
N GLY A 9 15.28 12.29 -7.71
CA GLY A 9 15.47 12.01 -6.29
C GLY A 9 16.93 12.15 -5.86
N VAL A 10 17.86 11.52 -6.58
CA VAL A 10 19.30 11.56 -6.27
C VAL A 10 19.86 12.97 -6.41
N VAL A 11 19.51 13.69 -7.47
CA VAL A 11 19.95 15.09 -7.67
C VAL A 11 19.40 15.98 -6.56
N ALA A 12 18.11 15.87 -6.23
CA ALA A 12 17.50 16.66 -5.16
C ALA A 12 18.13 16.35 -3.79
N ALA A 13 18.39 15.07 -3.49
CA ALA A 13 19.06 14.67 -2.26
C ALA A 13 20.51 15.15 -2.20
N GLY A 14 21.22 15.14 -3.34
CA GLY A 14 22.58 15.67 -3.46
C GLY A 14 22.62 17.17 -3.17
N VAL A 15 21.73 17.94 -3.79
CA VAL A 15 21.60 19.38 -3.52
C VAL A 15 21.24 19.64 -2.05
N ALA A 16 20.28 18.89 -1.50
CA ALA A 16 19.88 19.01 -0.10
C ALA A 16 21.04 18.67 0.87
N SER A 17 21.84 17.66 0.55
CA SER A 17 22.99 17.25 1.36
C SER A 17 24.13 18.26 1.32
N ILE A 18 24.30 18.97 0.20
CA ILE A 18 25.28 20.07 0.08
C ILE A 18 24.78 21.33 0.81
N ALA A 19 23.50 21.67 0.63
CA ALA A 19 22.92 22.89 1.19
C ALA A 19 22.66 22.81 2.70
N ALA A 20 22.28 21.64 3.22
CA ALA A 20 21.96 21.42 4.63
C ALA A 20 22.35 20.00 5.09
N PRO A 21 23.66 19.73 5.29
CA PRO A 21 24.17 18.39 5.58
C PRO A 21 23.53 17.72 6.81
N ASP A 22 23.38 18.45 7.91
CA ASP A 22 22.79 17.93 9.15
C ASP A 22 21.29 17.66 8.99
N GLY A 23 20.58 18.54 8.26
CA GLY A 23 19.17 18.36 7.92
C GLY A 23 18.95 17.12 7.05
N ALA A 24 19.81 16.91 6.06
CA ALA A 24 19.78 15.73 5.20
C ALA A 24 20.06 14.44 5.97
N ARG A 25 21.03 14.45 6.88
CA ARG A 25 21.33 13.30 7.75
C ARG A 25 20.16 12.98 8.68
N ALA A 26 19.54 13.99 9.28
CA ALA A 26 18.36 13.82 10.14
C ALA A 26 17.11 13.37 9.36
N ALA A 27 16.93 13.83 8.12
CA ALA A 27 15.87 13.35 7.25
C ALA A 27 16.09 11.87 6.87
N ALA A 28 17.32 11.50 6.50
CA ALA A 28 17.68 10.12 6.18
C ALA A 28 17.49 9.17 7.37
N SER A 29 17.89 9.57 8.58
CA SER A 29 17.76 8.73 9.78
C SER A 29 16.30 8.40 10.16
N ARG A 30 15.36 9.31 9.86
CA ARG A 30 13.91 9.09 10.04
C ARG A 30 13.26 8.32 8.90
N THR A 31 13.81 8.45 7.68
CA THR A 31 13.17 7.93 6.47
C THR A 31 13.56 6.48 6.17
N TRP A 32 14.73 5.99 6.58
CA TRP A 32 15.18 4.64 6.20
C TRP A 32 14.36 3.46 6.77
N PRO A 33 13.82 3.49 8.01
CA PRO A 33 13.19 2.31 8.59
C PRO A 33 11.95 1.81 7.80
N PRO A 34 11.03 2.68 7.35
CA PRO A 34 9.91 2.25 6.51
C PRO A 34 10.35 1.56 5.21
N PHE A 35 11.42 2.03 4.55
CA PHE A 35 11.94 1.41 3.33
C PHE A 35 12.51 0.02 3.60
N VAL A 36 13.24 -0.15 4.71
CA VAL A 36 13.73 -1.46 5.14
C VAL A 36 12.59 -2.42 5.46
N LEU A 37 11.53 -1.94 6.11
CA LEU A 37 10.34 -2.74 6.37
C LEU A 37 9.69 -3.24 5.07
N VAL A 38 9.52 -2.36 4.08
CA VAL A 38 8.95 -2.74 2.76
C VAL A 38 9.79 -3.79 2.08
N VAL A 39 11.11 -3.64 2.06
CA VAL A 39 12.01 -4.65 1.47
C VAL A 39 11.79 -5.99 2.17
N GLY A 40 11.75 -6.02 3.50
CA GLY A 40 11.46 -7.24 4.25
C GLY A 40 10.11 -7.87 3.90
N LEU A 41 9.05 -7.06 3.79
CA LEU A 41 7.71 -7.54 3.47
C LEU A 41 7.56 -8.00 2.01
N LEU A 42 8.25 -7.36 1.06
CA LEU A 42 8.31 -7.81 -0.34
C LEU A 42 8.99 -9.18 -0.44
N LEU A 43 10.09 -9.39 0.30
CA LEU A 43 10.77 -10.69 0.36
C LEU A 43 9.86 -11.78 0.96
N VAL A 44 9.12 -11.46 2.02
CA VAL A 44 8.12 -12.37 2.61
C VAL A 44 7.00 -12.66 1.60
N GLY A 45 6.52 -11.63 0.90
CA GLY A 45 5.50 -11.74 -0.13
C GLY A 45 5.93 -12.63 -1.30
N GLU A 46 7.18 -12.55 -1.73
CA GLU A 46 7.72 -13.40 -2.77
C GLU A 46 7.68 -14.87 -2.37
N VAL A 47 8.21 -15.20 -1.19
CA VAL A 47 8.21 -16.59 -0.69
C VAL A 47 6.78 -17.10 -0.52
N ALA A 48 5.87 -16.24 -0.02
CA ALA A 48 4.45 -16.57 0.07
C ALA A 48 3.80 -16.83 -1.30
N HIS A 49 4.17 -16.05 -2.31
CA HIS A 49 3.70 -16.24 -3.68
C HIS A 49 4.25 -17.52 -4.30
N GLY A 50 5.55 -17.76 -4.22
CA GLY A 50 6.21 -18.97 -4.73
C GLY A 50 5.71 -20.25 -4.07
N ASP A 51 5.36 -20.20 -2.78
CA ASP A 51 4.71 -21.30 -2.07
C ASP A 51 3.23 -21.49 -2.44
N GLY A 52 2.62 -20.61 -3.24
CA GLY A 52 1.22 -20.70 -3.68
C GLY A 52 0.19 -20.25 -2.64
N LEU A 53 0.59 -19.50 -1.61
CA LEU A 53 -0.31 -19.04 -0.54
C LEU A 53 -1.47 -18.20 -1.08
N PHE A 54 -1.15 -17.23 -1.95
CA PHE A 54 -2.15 -16.32 -2.53
C PHE A 54 -3.09 -17.04 -3.50
N ASP A 55 -2.57 -17.96 -4.32
CA ASP A 55 -3.40 -18.78 -5.22
C ASP A 55 -4.34 -19.70 -4.44
N ARG A 56 -3.85 -20.31 -3.36
CA ARG A 56 -4.67 -21.11 -2.44
C ARG A 56 -5.77 -20.25 -1.82
N ALA A 57 -5.44 -19.07 -1.30
CA ALA A 57 -6.42 -18.17 -0.70
C ALA A 57 -7.49 -17.71 -1.70
N ALA A 58 -7.08 -17.36 -2.93
CA ALA A 58 -8.00 -16.99 -4.00
C ALA A 58 -8.86 -18.18 -4.47
N ALA A 59 -8.32 -19.39 -4.53
CA ALA A 59 -9.08 -20.59 -4.85
C ALA A 59 -10.12 -20.92 -3.75
N LEU A 60 -9.78 -20.70 -2.48
CA LEU A 60 -10.73 -20.81 -1.36
C LEU A 60 -11.84 -19.75 -1.45
N ALA A 61 -11.50 -18.49 -1.73
CA ALA A 61 -12.49 -17.44 -2.02
C ALA A 61 -13.37 -17.80 -3.24
N GLY A 62 -12.77 -18.46 -4.23
CA GLY A 62 -13.43 -19.01 -5.40
C GLY A 62 -14.38 -20.18 -5.12
N ARG A 63 -14.45 -20.75 -3.91
CA ARG A 63 -15.46 -21.77 -3.55
C ARG A 63 -16.80 -21.18 -3.20
N VAL A 64 -16.85 -19.87 -2.94
CA VAL A 64 -18.11 -19.20 -2.62
C VAL A 64 -19.04 -19.32 -3.82
N ARG A 65 -20.16 -20.04 -3.63
CA ARG A 65 -21.16 -20.25 -4.68
C ARG A 65 -22.02 -18.99 -4.76
N GLY A 66 -22.12 -18.38 -5.94
CA GLY A 66 -22.97 -17.22 -6.14
C GLY A 66 -22.52 -16.28 -7.27
N HIS A 67 -23.21 -15.13 -7.32
CA HIS A 67 -23.01 -14.02 -8.24
C HIS A 67 -21.56 -13.49 -8.23
N GLY A 68 -21.04 -13.04 -9.38
CA GLY A 68 -19.66 -12.56 -9.52
C GLY A 68 -19.25 -11.44 -8.53
N ALA A 69 -20.22 -10.67 -8.05
CA ALA A 69 -20.03 -9.65 -7.02
C ALA A 69 -19.57 -10.23 -5.67
N LEU A 70 -19.99 -11.44 -5.31
CA LEU A 70 -19.60 -12.10 -4.07
C LEU A 70 -18.16 -12.62 -4.14
N LEU A 71 -17.76 -13.17 -5.29
CA LEU A 71 -16.35 -13.50 -5.55
C LEU A 71 -15.49 -12.24 -5.49
N PHE A 72 -15.94 -11.15 -6.12
CA PHE A 72 -15.26 -9.87 -6.09
C PHE A 72 -15.07 -9.37 -4.65
N ALA A 73 -16.14 -9.35 -3.84
CA ALA A 73 -16.06 -8.96 -2.43
C ALA A 73 -15.11 -9.85 -1.62
N ALA A 74 -15.11 -11.17 -1.84
CA ALA A 74 -14.20 -12.09 -1.16
C ALA A 74 -12.73 -11.85 -1.53
N LEU A 75 -12.45 -11.56 -2.80
CA LEU A 75 -11.09 -11.21 -3.25
C LEU A 75 -10.66 -9.82 -2.80
N LEU A 76 -11.57 -8.85 -2.69
CA LEU A 76 -11.28 -7.57 -2.06
C LEU A 76 -10.94 -7.74 -0.57
N ALA A 77 -11.65 -8.62 0.14
CA ALA A 77 -11.32 -8.95 1.53
C ALA A 77 -9.93 -9.59 1.64
N LEU A 78 -9.55 -10.47 0.71
CA LEU A 78 -8.20 -11.02 0.63
C LEU A 78 -7.15 -9.91 0.42
N VAL A 79 -7.39 -8.97 -0.49
CA VAL A 79 -6.51 -7.81 -0.71
C VAL A 79 -6.39 -6.97 0.56
N ALA A 80 -7.50 -6.71 1.26
CA ALA A 80 -7.49 -5.95 2.49
C ALA A 80 -6.66 -6.63 3.58
N VAL A 81 -6.83 -7.95 3.78
CA VAL A 81 -6.06 -8.72 4.77
C VAL A 81 -4.57 -8.75 4.42
N ALA A 82 -4.24 -9.04 3.17
CA ALA A 82 -2.85 -9.06 2.73
C ALA A 82 -2.19 -7.68 2.86
N THR A 83 -2.92 -6.61 2.53
CA THR A 83 -2.44 -5.23 2.71
C THR A 83 -2.14 -4.92 4.17
N VAL A 84 -3.03 -5.32 5.08
CA VAL A 84 -2.85 -5.11 6.51
C VAL A 84 -1.57 -5.81 6.99
N LEU A 85 -1.38 -7.08 6.62
CA LEU A 85 -0.29 -7.92 7.11
C LEU A 85 1.06 -7.70 6.41
N LEU A 86 1.04 -7.48 5.09
CA LEU A 86 2.21 -7.49 4.23
C LEU A 86 2.54 -6.14 3.59
N ASN A 87 1.75 -5.09 3.87
CA ASN A 87 1.76 -3.80 3.19
C ASN A 87 1.08 -3.78 1.82
N LEU A 88 0.75 -2.57 1.39
CA LEU A 88 -0.01 -2.32 0.17
C LEU A 88 0.81 -2.60 -1.11
N ASP A 89 2.12 -2.40 -1.08
CA ASP A 89 3.03 -2.62 -2.21
C ASP A 89 3.13 -4.12 -2.55
N THR A 90 3.35 -4.95 -1.52
CA THR A 90 3.34 -6.40 -1.59
C THR A 90 1.97 -6.90 -2.02
N ALA A 91 0.89 -6.37 -1.45
CA ALA A 91 -0.46 -6.78 -1.81
C ALA A 91 -0.76 -6.55 -3.30
N VAL A 92 -0.50 -5.36 -3.83
CA VAL A 92 -0.75 -5.11 -5.27
C VAL A 92 0.20 -5.89 -6.17
N ALA A 93 1.46 -6.08 -5.75
CA ALA A 93 2.45 -6.78 -6.55
C ALA A 93 2.04 -8.25 -6.80
N PHE A 94 1.56 -8.93 -5.76
CA PHE A 94 1.28 -10.37 -5.81
C PHE A 94 -0.18 -10.72 -6.00
N LEU A 95 -1.12 -9.94 -5.46
CA LEU A 95 -2.55 -10.27 -5.58
C LEU A 95 -3.19 -9.76 -6.87
N THR A 96 -2.66 -8.73 -7.52
CA THR A 96 -3.24 -8.25 -8.79
C THR A 96 -3.28 -9.35 -9.87
N PRO A 97 -2.18 -10.08 -10.14
CA PRO A 97 -2.19 -11.22 -11.06
C PRO A 97 -3.20 -12.30 -10.63
N VAL A 98 -3.22 -12.65 -9.35
CA VAL A 98 -4.09 -13.67 -8.77
C VAL A 98 -5.57 -13.32 -8.98
N LEU A 99 -5.94 -12.05 -8.74
CA LEU A 99 -7.31 -11.54 -8.90
C LEU A 99 -7.76 -11.58 -10.37
N VAL A 100 -6.90 -11.12 -11.29
CA VAL A 100 -7.17 -11.15 -12.74
C VAL A 100 -7.30 -12.57 -13.26
N LEU A 101 -6.41 -13.48 -12.84
CA LEU A 101 -6.50 -14.88 -13.26
C LEU A 101 -7.72 -15.59 -12.67
N ALA A 102 -8.10 -15.26 -11.43
CA ALA A 102 -9.31 -15.79 -10.80
C ALA A 102 -10.58 -15.34 -11.54
N SER A 103 -10.63 -14.09 -12.02
CA SER A 103 -11.78 -13.60 -12.81
C SER A 103 -11.87 -14.29 -14.17
N ARG A 104 -10.73 -14.47 -14.86
CA ARG A 104 -10.66 -15.18 -16.16
C ARG A 104 -11.15 -16.62 -16.05
N ARG A 105 -10.75 -17.34 -15.00
CA ARG A 105 -11.21 -18.72 -14.75
C ARG A 105 -12.72 -18.83 -14.58
N ARG A 106 -13.38 -17.72 -14.20
CA ARG A 106 -14.82 -17.61 -13.99
C ARG A 106 -15.57 -16.97 -15.17
N GLY A 107 -14.88 -16.66 -16.26
CA GLY A 107 -15.45 -15.95 -17.40
C GLY A 107 -15.90 -14.51 -17.08
N LEU A 108 -15.44 -13.94 -15.95
CA LEU A 108 -15.80 -12.58 -15.55
C LEU A 108 -14.84 -11.56 -16.16
N SER A 109 -15.34 -10.35 -16.38
CA SER A 109 -14.51 -9.20 -16.75
C SER A 109 -13.36 -9.02 -15.76
N GLU A 110 -12.17 -8.75 -16.27
CA GLU A 110 -10.96 -8.53 -15.46
C GLU A 110 -10.94 -7.16 -14.79
N GLU A 111 -11.63 -6.16 -15.35
CA GLU A 111 -11.58 -4.77 -14.87
C GLU A 111 -11.87 -4.63 -13.36
N PRO A 112 -12.97 -5.19 -12.81
CA PRO A 112 -13.31 -4.99 -11.41
C PRO A 112 -12.19 -5.48 -10.50
N PHE A 113 -11.63 -6.64 -10.82
CA PHE A 113 -10.57 -7.31 -10.06
C PHE A 113 -9.23 -6.60 -10.20
N LEU A 114 -8.90 -6.14 -11.41
CA LEU A 114 -7.72 -5.36 -11.70
C LEU A 114 -7.72 -4.04 -10.94
N TYR A 115 -8.74 -3.19 -11.09
CA TYR A 115 -8.79 -1.90 -10.40
C TYR A 115 -9.06 -2.06 -8.91
N GLY A 116 -9.84 -3.08 -8.52
CA GLY A 116 -10.16 -3.37 -7.15
C GLY A 116 -8.95 -3.70 -6.30
N SER A 117 -7.93 -4.39 -6.84
CA SER A 117 -6.69 -4.66 -6.09
C SER A 117 -5.98 -3.38 -5.68
N LEU A 118 -5.87 -2.39 -6.59
CA LEU A 118 -5.22 -1.11 -6.30
C LEU A 118 -6.00 -0.28 -5.28
N PHE A 119 -7.28 -0.02 -5.55
CA PHE A 119 -8.10 0.85 -4.70
C PHE A 119 -8.31 0.27 -3.30
N MET A 120 -8.48 -1.04 -3.20
CA MET A 120 -8.62 -1.72 -1.92
C MET A 120 -7.31 -1.73 -1.15
N ALA A 121 -6.17 -1.94 -1.80
CA ALA A 121 -4.87 -1.87 -1.12
C ALA A 121 -4.62 -0.47 -0.54
N ASN A 122 -4.87 0.60 -1.28
CA ASN A 122 -4.75 1.97 -0.76
C ASN A 122 -5.71 2.27 0.41
N SER A 123 -6.89 1.64 0.43
CA SER A 123 -7.86 1.85 1.52
C SER A 123 -7.52 1.03 2.76
N ALA A 124 -7.11 -0.22 2.55
CA ALA A 124 -6.81 -1.14 3.61
C ALA A 124 -5.48 -0.83 4.31
N SER A 125 -4.62 -0.01 3.69
CA SER A 125 -3.31 0.35 4.23
C SER A 125 -3.36 1.28 5.45
N LEU A 126 -4.54 1.80 5.80
CA LEU A 126 -4.72 2.69 6.95
C LEU A 126 -4.61 2.00 8.33
N LEU A 127 -4.75 0.67 8.42
CA LEU A 127 -4.98 0.01 9.71
C LEU A 127 -3.74 -0.14 10.59
N LEU A 128 -2.62 -0.61 10.03
CA LEU A 128 -1.38 -0.84 10.80
C LEU A 128 -0.26 0.09 10.36
N PRO A 129 0.70 0.40 11.26
CA PRO A 129 1.88 1.16 10.89
C PRO A 129 2.64 0.51 9.74
N GLY A 130 2.78 -0.83 9.74
CA GLY A 130 3.49 -1.54 8.68
C GLY A 130 2.72 -1.70 7.37
N SER A 131 1.43 -1.36 7.32
CA SER A 131 0.62 -1.51 6.10
C SER A 131 0.93 -0.45 5.04
N ASN A 132 1.49 0.69 5.45
CA ASN A 132 1.99 1.76 4.58
C ASN A 132 3.16 2.50 5.23
N LEU A 133 4.15 2.91 4.44
CA LEU A 133 5.29 3.70 4.92
C LEU A 133 4.85 5.07 5.45
N THR A 134 3.81 5.65 4.85
CA THR A 134 3.21 6.93 5.27
C THR A 134 2.77 6.88 6.74
N ASN A 135 2.20 5.76 7.20
CA ASN A 135 1.75 5.58 8.58
C ASN A 135 2.90 5.70 9.58
N LEU A 136 4.04 5.08 9.27
CA LEU A 136 5.24 5.17 10.09
C LEU A 136 5.82 6.58 10.11
N LEU A 137 5.78 7.29 8.98
CA LEU A 137 6.36 8.64 8.84
C LEU A 137 5.50 9.74 9.48
N VAL A 138 4.17 9.65 9.41
CA VAL A 138 3.28 10.66 10.00
C VAL A 138 3.15 10.49 11.50
N LEU A 139 3.08 9.25 11.97
CA LEU A 139 2.86 8.93 13.38
C LEU A 139 4.11 8.43 14.10
N GLU A 140 5.30 8.68 13.54
CA GLU A 140 6.60 8.43 14.18
C GLU A 140 6.64 8.95 15.63
N ARG A 141 6.00 10.10 15.87
CA ARG A 141 5.99 10.78 17.18
C ARG A 141 5.03 10.18 18.20
N GLU A 142 4.01 9.40 17.79
CA GLU A 142 3.06 8.81 18.74
C GLU A 142 3.69 7.66 19.56
N HIS A 143 4.82 7.07 19.10
CA HIS A 143 5.59 6.01 19.81
C HIS A 143 4.73 4.86 20.40
N VAL A 144 3.61 4.55 19.77
CA VAL A 144 2.67 3.49 20.20
C VAL A 144 2.97 2.15 19.53
N ALA A 145 2.54 1.05 20.17
CA ALA A 145 2.56 -0.26 19.54
C ALA A 145 1.52 -0.36 18.40
N GLY A 146 1.77 -1.25 17.43
CA GLY A 146 0.91 -1.44 16.25
C GLY A 146 -0.55 -1.75 16.60
N ALA A 147 -0.80 -2.57 17.64
CA ALA A 147 -2.15 -2.86 18.10
C ALA A 147 -2.93 -1.63 18.60
N VAL A 148 -2.26 -0.70 19.30
CA VAL A 148 -2.89 0.54 19.80
C VAL A 148 -3.19 1.47 18.63
N PHE A 149 -2.28 1.57 17.68
CA PHE A 149 -2.52 2.29 16.43
C PHE A 149 -3.73 1.71 15.69
N ALA A 150 -3.79 0.38 15.55
CA ALA A 150 -4.89 -0.31 14.88
C ALA A 150 -6.23 0.00 15.53
N ALA A 151 -6.31 -0.05 16.86
CA ALA A 151 -7.54 0.27 17.58
C ALA A 151 -8.03 1.71 17.31
N ARG A 152 -7.10 2.67 17.20
CA ARG A 152 -7.42 4.08 16.90
C ARG A 152 -7.86 4.30 15.45
N MET A 153 -7.26 3.57 14.52
CA MET A 153 -7.52 3.72 13.08
C MET A 153 -8.64 2.79 12.58
N ALA A 154 -9.02 1.75 13.34
CA ALA A 154 -10.03 0.77 12.96
C ALA A 154 -11.36 1.39 12.47
N PRO A 155 -11.94 2.43 13.13
CA PRO A 155 -13.17 3.05 12.63
C PRO A 155 -12.99 3.66 11.23
N ALA A 156 -11.90 4.40 11.04
CA ALA A 156 -11.56 5.04 9.76
C ALA A 156 -11.32 3.98 8.67
N TRP A 157 -10.56 2.94 9.03
CA TRP A 157 -10.22 1.83 8.14
C TRP A 157 -11.46 1.05 7.71
N THR A 158 -12.34 0.68 8.63
CA THR A 158 -13.58 -0.03 8.31
C THR A 158 -14.45 0.80 7.38
N ALA A 159 -14.60 2.10 7.65
CA ALA A 159 -15.38 3.00 6.81
C ALA A 159 -14.75 3.17 5.41
N ALA A 160 -13.42 3.33 5.32
CA ALA A 160 -12.70 3.43 4.05
C ALA A 160 -12.83 2.15 3.21
N VAL A 161 -12.57 0.99 3.81
CA VAL A 161 -12.66 -0.33 3.15
C VAL A 161 -14.09 -0.61 2.69
N ALA A 162 -15.09 -0.39 3.56
CA ALA A 162 -16.49 -0.62 3.21
C ALA A 162 -16.95 0.32 2.10
N MET A 163 -16.59 1.61 2.16
CA MET A 163 -16.96 2.58 1.13
C MET A 163 -16.26 2.29 -0.20
N THR A 164 -14.98 1.93 -0.17
CA THR A 164 -14.24 1.51 -1.38
C THR A 164 -14.88 0.28 -2.01
N ALA A 165 -15.22 -0.75 -1.22
CA ALA A 165 -15.92 -1.92 -1.71
C ALA A 165 -17.29 -1.56 -2.31
N ALA A 166 -18.08 -0.73 -1.64
CA ALA A 166 -19.40 -0.29 -2.11
C ALA A 166 -19.31 0.47 -3.44
N VAL A 167 -18.41 1.46 -3.55
CA VAL A 167 -18.22 2.22 -4.79
C VAL A 167 -17.82 1.30 -5.94
N LEU A 168 -16.88 0.38 -5.71
CA LEU A 168 -16.43 -0.56 -6.76
C LEU A 168 -17.53 -1.54 -7.18
N VAL A 169 -18.28 -2.09 -6.22
CA VAL A 169 -19.41 -2.99 -6.52
C VAL A 169 -20.48 -2.26 -7.33
N VAL A 170 -20.81 -1.02 -6.97
CA VAL A 170 -21.79 -0.20 -7.70
C VAL A 170 -21.27 0.18 -9.09
N TRP A 171 -20.01 0.60 -9.19
CA TRP A 171 -19.38 1.00 -10.46
C TRP A 171 -19.33 -0.16 -11.46
N PHE A 172 -18.95 -1.35 -11.00
CA PHE A 172 -18.81 -2.55 -11.82
C PHE A 172 -20.03 -3.48 -11.79
N ARG A 173 -21.18 -3.04 -11.29
CA ARG A 173 -22.38 -3.89 -11.10
C ARG A 173 -22.79 -4.68 -12.35
N ARG A 174 -22.59 -4.11 -13.54
CA ARG A 174 -22.92 -4.76 -14.82
C ARG A 174 -21.92 -5.84 -15.23
N SER A 175 -20.69 -5.77 -14.74
CA SER A 175 -19.61 -6.71 -15.05
C SER A 175 -19.71 -8.03 -14.28
N PHE A 176 -20.65 -8.14 -13.33
CA PHE A 176 -20.84 -9.33 -12.49
C PHE A 176 -21.95 -10.27 -12.96
N SER A 177 -22.67 -9.91 -14.03
CA SER A 177 -23.81 -10.66 -14.55
C SER A 177 -23.43 -11.80 -15.50
N ASP A 178 -22.21 -11.79 -16.04
CA ASP A 178 -21.83 -12.62 -17.20
C ASP A 178 -21.02 -13.89 -16.84
N GLY A 179 -20.93 -14.26 -15.56
CA GLY A 179 -20.08 -15.36 -15.11
C GLY A 179 -20.77 -16.73 -15.18
N GLU A 180 -20.19 -17.68 -15.92
CA GLU A 180 -20.61 -19.08 -15.83
C GLU A 180 -20.10 -19.73 -14.52
N PRO A 181 -20.85 -20.65 -13.91
CA PRO A 181 -20.37 -21.47 -12.81
C PRO A 181 -19.24 -22.41 -13.28
N SER A 182 -17.98 -21.97 -13.21
CA SER A 182 -16.86 -22.89 -13.40
C SER A 182 -16.78 -23.88 -12.24
N LEU A 183 -16.50 -25.15 -12.51
CA LEU A 183 -16.20 -26.13 -11.46
C LEU A 183 -15.01 -25.63 -10.61
N PRO A 184 -15.03 -25.81 -9.28
CA PRO A 184 -13.89 -25.48 -8.44
C PRO A 184 -12.67 -26.26 -8.93
N GLY A 185 -11.66 -25.55 -9.45
CA GLY A 185 -10.36 -26.15 -9.74
C GLY A 185 -9.73 -26.73 -8.47
N ALA A 186 -8.76 -27.63 -8.63
CA ALA A 186 -7.99 -28.12 -7.50
C ALA A 186 -7.39 -26.94 -6.72
N VAL A 187 -7.53 -26.96 -5.38
CA VAL A 187 -6.90 -25.95 -4.53
C VAL A 187 -5.42 -26.30 -4.42
N PRO A 188 -4.51 -25.41 -4.86
CA PRO A 188 -3.08 -25.68 -4.75
C PRO A 188 -2.68 -25.94 -3.30
N GLY A 189 -1.65 -26.77 -3.12
CA GLY A 189 -0.92 -26.80 -1.86
C GLY A 189 -0.29 -25.44 -1.61
N ALA A 190 -0.29 -24.99 -0.35
CA ALA A 190 0.53 -23.85 0.06
C ALA A 190 1.72 -24.39 0.85
N GLY A 191 2.94 -23.97 0.51
CA GLY A 191 4.11 -24.29 1.29
C GLY A 191 4.06 -23.67 2.70
N ALA A 192 4.61 -24.38 3.67
CA ALA A 192 4.60 -23.92 5.06
C ALA A 192 5.49 -22.71 5.30
N LEU A 193 6.53 -22.51 4.48
CA LEU A 193 7.52 -21.44 4.69
C LEU A 193 6.89 -20.07 4.47
N GLY A 194 6.20 -19.87 3.34
CA GLY A 194 5.51 -18.63 3.01
C GLY A 194 4.41 -18.28 4.01
N LEU A 195 3.65 -19.28 4.48
CA LEU A 195 2.64 -19.09 5.52
C LEU A 195 3.29 -18.66 6.86
N LEU A 196 4.35 -19.37 7.29
CA LEU A 196 5.05 -19.06 8.53
C LEU A 196 5.73 -17.69 8.47
N ALA A 197 6.38 -17.35 7.36
CA ALA A 197 7.01 -16.05 7.15
C ALA A 197 5.97 -14.92 7.17
N THR A 198 4.84 -15.09 6.49
CA THR A 198 3.73 -14.12 6.48
C THR A 198 3.14 -13.94 7.88
N ALA A 199 2.85 -15.03 8.58
CA ALA A 199 2.29 -14.98 9.93
C ALA A 199 3.27 -14.32 10.91
N THR A 200 4.55 -14.65 10.82
CA THR A 200 5.61 -14.08 11.67
C THR A 200 5.79 -12.59 11.38
N ALA A 201 5.88 -12.19 10.12
CA ALA A 201 6.00 -10.78 9.74
C ALA A 201 4.79 -9.96 10.21
N GLY A 202 3.57 -10.46 9.99
CA GLY A 202 2.35 -9.82 10.49
C GLY A 202 2.32 -9.69 12.01
N ALA A 203 2.72 -10.73 12.74
CA ALA A 203 2.82 -10.69 14.21
C ALA A 203 3.85 -9.65 14.68
N LEU A 204 5.02 -9.57 14.03
CA LEU A 204 6.05 -8.58 14.35
C LEU A 204 5.57 -7.15 14.09
N VAL A 205 4.85 -6.90 13.00
CA VAL A 205 4.27 -5.58 12.68
C VAL A 205 3.24 -5.14 13.72
N VAL A 206 2.44 -6.08 14.23
CA VAL A 206 1.42 -5.79 15.26
C VAL A 206 2.05 -5.57 16.63
N ALA A 207 3.04 -6.41 17.00
CA ALA A 207 3.60 -6.45 18.35
C ALA A 207 4.70 -5.41 18.58
N LEU A 208 5.55 -5.14 17.57
CA LEU A 208 6.73 -4.31 17.74
C LEU A 208 6.47 -2.84 17.39
N ARG A 209 7.24 -1.96 18.03
CA ARG A 209 7.29 -0.53 17.68
C ARG A 209 8.14 -0.27 16.44
N SER A 210 9.23 -1.02 16.28
CA SER A 210 10.18 -0.88 15.18
C SER A 210 10.37 -2.22 14.45
N PRO A 211 9.38 -2.65 13.64
CA PRO A 211 9.40 -3.96 12.99
C PRO A 211 10.37 -4.06 11.80
N ALA A 212 10.97 -2.95 11.34
CA ALA A 212 11.74 -2.91 10.10
C ALA A 212 12.86 -3.97 10.01
N LEU A 213 13.80 -3.98 10.96
CA LEU A 213 14.92 -4.93 10.96
C LEU A 213 14.46 -6.37 11.27
N PRO A 214 13.59 -6.64 12.27
CA PRO A 214 13.06 -7.99 12.49
C PRO A 214 12.37 -8.59 11.27
N VAL A 215 11.52 -7.81 10.60
CA VAL A 215 10.79 -8.27 9.41
C VAL A 215 11.73 -8.48 8.22
N LEU A 216 12.73 -7.62 8.03
CA LEU A 216 13.79 -7.85 7.05
C LEU A 216 14.52 -9.18 7.34
N GLY A 217 14.82 -9.46 8.61
CA GLY A 217 15.43 -10.73 9.02
C GLY A 217 14.58 -11.95 8.66
N VAL A 218 13.26 -11.90 8.89
CA VAL A 218 12.32 -12.96 8.49
C VAL A 218 12.31 -13.15 6.97
N GLY A 219 12.19 -12.07 6.21
CA GLY A 219 12.20 -12.11 4.74
C GLY A 219 13.51 -12.68 4.20
N ALA A 220 14.66 -12.18 4.68
CA ALA A 220 15.97 -12.64 4.27
C ALA A 220 16.21 -14.12 4.61
N ALA A 221 15.78 -14.58 5.78
CA ALA A 221 15.89 -15.98 6.17
C ALA A 221 15.03 -16.89 5.29
N ALA A 222 13.79 -16.50 5.00
CA ALA A 222 12.89 -17.26 4.13
C ALA A 222 13.46 -17.37 2.70
N VAL A 223 13.95 -16.25 2.17
CA VAL A 223 14.61 -16.18 0.86
C VAL A 223 15.87 -17.05 0.82
N ALA A 224 16.70 -17.03 1.87
CA ALA A 224 17.88 -17.87 1.95
C ALA A 224 17.53 -19.37 1.91
N VAL A 225 16.42 -19.77 2.52
CA VAL A 225 15.93 -21.16 2.46
C VAL A 225 15.51 -21.53 1.02
N ASP A 226 14.82 -20.64 0.31
CA ASP A 226 14.41 -20.92 -1.09
C ASP A 226 15.58 -20.90 -2.07
N LEU A 227 16.59 -20.05 -1.86
CA LEU A 227 17.87 -20.10 -2.59
C LEU A 227 18.57 -21.44 -2.35
N ALA A 228 18.66 -21.90 -1.10
CA ALA A 228 19.27 -23.18 -0.75
C ALA A 228 18.50 -24.39 -1.32
N ARG A 229 17.19 -24.25 -1.54
CA ARG A 229 16.34 -25.27 -2.18
C ARG A 229 16.32 -25.19 -3.71
N GLY A 230 17.01 -24.21 -4.32
CA GLY A 230 16.99 -23.99 -5.76
C GLY A 230 15.62 -23.55 -6.31
N ARG A 231 14.76 -22.99 -5.45
CA ARG A 231 13.42 -22.50 -5.84
C ARG A 231 13.41 -21.05 -6.29
N MET A 232 14.50 -20.34 -6.06
CA MET A 232 14.66 -18.93 -6.39
C MET A 232 16.11 -18.66 -6.82
N SER A 233 16.30 -17.58 -7.56
CA SER A 233 17.60 -17.09 -8.02
C SER A 233 17.82 -15.62 -7.63
N ALA A 234 19.08 -15.17 -7.64
CA ALA A 234 19.40 -13.78 -7.29
C ALA A 234 18.75 -12.71 -8.20
N PRO A 235 18.60 -12.95 -9.52
CA PRO A 235 17.85 -12.03 -10.39
C PRO A 235 16.40 -11.81 -9.98
N ASP A 236 15.72 -12.84 -9.48
CA ASP A 236 14.32 -12.75 -9.04
C ASP A 236 14.19 -11.70 -7.94
N ILE A 237 15.12 -11.70 -6.98
CA ILE A 237 15.18 -10.74 -5.87
C ILE A 237 15.25 -9.29 -6.36
N THR A 238 16.09 -9.04 -7.37
CA THR A 238 16.26 -7.70 -7.95
C THR A 238 15.07 -7.24 -8.81
N GLU A 239 14.31 -8.18 -9.36
CA GLU A 239 13.09 -7.84 -10.10
C GLU A 239 11.96 -7.43 -9.14
N ILE A 240 11.90 -8.08 -7.97
CA ILE A 240 10.90 -7.81 -6.93
C ILE A 240 11.21 -6.50 -6.20
N ILE A 241 12.46 -6.35 -5.76
CA ILE A 241 12.93 -5.14 -5.10
C ILE A 241 13.35 -4.18 -6.21
N ASP A 242 12.42 -3.35 -6.68
CA ASP A 242 12.70 -2.30 -7.64
C ASP A 242 13.61 -1.22 -7.03
N ILE A 243 14.91 -1.53 -6.97
CA ILE A 243 15.94 -0.73 -6.29
C ILE A 243 15.95 0.70 -6.84
N GLU A 244 15.83 0.88 -8.15
CA GLU A 244 15.82 2.21 -8.77
C GLU A 244 14.68 3.07 -8.22
N VAL A 245 13.49 2.50 -8.08
CA VAL A 245 12.33 3.24 -7.56
C VAL A 245 12.44 3.47 -6.06
N LEU A 246 12.85 2.45 -5.28
CA LEU A 246 13.02 2.61 -3.84
C LEU A 246 14.09 3.65 -3.51
N VAL A 247 15.24 3.61 -4.18
CA VAL A 247 16.30 4.61 -4.00
C VAL A 247 15.85 5.99 -4.44
N GLY A 248 15.15 6.09 -5.58
CA GLY A 248 14.59 7.36 -6.07
C GLY A 248 13.59 7.98 -5.10
N LEU A 249 12.64 7.20 -4.58
CA LEU A 249 11.67 7.66 -3.58
C LEU A 249 12.33 8.01 -2.26
N PHE A 250 13.28 7.20 -1.79
CA PHE A 250 14.04 7.48 -0.58
C PHE A 250 14.80 8.79 -0.70
N ALA A 251 15.54 8.98 -1.80
CA ALA A 251 16.30 10.20 -2.05
C ALA A 251 15.38 11.44 -2.14
N LEU A 252 14.25 11.33 -2.84
CA LEU A 252 13.27 12.40 -2.92
C LEU A 252 12.66 12.73 -1.55
N ALA A 253 12.32 11.71 -0.76
CA ALA A 253 11.81 11.87 0.60
C ALA A 253 12.85 12.55 1.53
N VAL A 254 14.13 12.17 1.43
CA VAL A 254 15.23 12.83 2.15
C VAL A 254 15.36 14.29 1.73
N ALA A 255 15.31 14.58 0.43
CA ALA A 255 15.38 15.96 -0.06
C ALA A 255 14.24 16.83 0.47
N LEU A 256 12.99 16.34 0.39
CA LEU A 256 11.83 17.07 0.90
C LEU A 256 11.84 17.17 2.42
N GLY A 257 12.28 16.15 3.15
CA GLY A 257 12.43 16.20 4.61
C GLY A 257 13.50 17.19 5.06
N THR A 258 14.57 17.33 4.29
CA THR A 258 15.60 18.37 4.51
C THR A 258 15.00 19.75 4.31
N LEU A 259 14.28 19.96 3.20
CA LEU A 259 13.61 21.22 2.89
C LEU A 259 12.57 21.57 3.95
N ALA A 260 11.78 20.60 4.42
CA ALA A 260 10.75 20.81 5.44
C ALA A 260 11.33 21.19 6.81
N GLY A 261 12.61 20.88 7.06
CA GLY A 261 13.33 21.33 8.25
C GLY A 261 13.57 22.84 8.27
N SER A 262 13.84 23.45 7.11
CA SER A 262 14.11 24.88 6.97
C SER A 262 12.89 25.69 6.52
N TRP A 263 11.88 25.04 5.93
CA TRP A 263 10.66 25.68 5.43
C TRP A 263 9.45 25.40 6.33
N SER A 264 8.91 26.44 6.97
CA SER A 264 7.72 26.33 7.84
C SER A 264 6.38 26.27 7.10
N GLY A 265 6.34 26.60 5.80
CA GLY A 265 5.12 26.78 5.01
C GLY A 265 4.13 25.62 5.11
N PRO A 266 4.51 24.37 4.74
CA PRO A 266 3.61 23.21 4.79
C PRO A 266 3.06 22.96 6.20
N GLY A 267 3.91 23.08 7.23
CA GLY A 267 3.46 22.92 8.62
C GLY A 267 2.51 24.02 9.07
N SER A 268 2.76 25.27 8.69
CA SER A 268 1.86 26.39 9.02
C SER A 268 0.51 26.26 8.34
N LEU A 269 0.49 25.82 7.07
CA LEU A 269 -0.74 25.56 6.32
C LEU A 269 -1.60 24.49 7.01
N LEU A 270 -0.97 23.40 7.44
CA LEU A 270 -1.66 22.31 8.13
C LEU A 270 -2.08 22.64 9.56
N GLN A 271 -1.42 23.62 10.20
CA GLN A 271 -1.78 24.02 11.56
C GLN A 271 -3.10 24.80 11.61
N SER A 272 -3.41 25.57 10.55
CA SER A 272 -4.67 26.31 10.41
C SER A 272 -5.77 25.53 9.69
N ALA A 273 -5.44 24.42 9.05
CA ALA A 273 -6.38 23.61 8.29
C ALA A 273 -7.27 22.78 9.22
N THR A 274 -8.54 22.65 8.86
CA THR A 274 -9.45 21.65 9.43
C THR A 274 -9.01 20.23 9.06
N ALA A 275 -9.61 19.21 9.69
CA ALA A 275 -9.34 17.81 9.34
C ALA A 275 -9.65 17.50 7.86
N TRP A 276 -10.72 18.08 7.32
CA TRP A 276 -11.11 17.91 5.92
C TRP A 276 -10.10 18.54 4.96
N GLU A 277 -9.70 19.78 5.24
CA GLU A 277 -8.67 20.48 4.44
C GLU A 277 -7.32 19.78 4.54
N THR A 278 -6.94 19.30 5.73
CA THR A 278 -5.71 18.52 5.93
C THR A 278 -5.69 17.28 5.05
N ALA A 279 -6.78 16.50 5.03
CA ALA A 279 -6.89 15.32 4.17
C ALA A 279 -6.83 15.67 2.68
N ALA A 280 -7.50 16.76 2.26
CA ALA A 280 -7.47 17.22 0.88
C ALA A 280 -6.07 17.68 0.44
N ILE A 281 -5.37 18.46 1.29
CA ILE A 281 -3.99 18.90 1.06
C ILE A 281 -3.06 17.70 0.95
N ALA A 282 -3.16 16.74 1.88
CA ALA A 282 -2.36 15.53 1.84
C ALA A 282 -2.58 14.74 0.55
N ALA A 283 -3.83 14.60 0.12
CA ALA A 283 -4.14 13.88 -1.10
C ALA A 283 -3.61 14.56 -2.37
N VAL A 284 -3.73 15.88 -2.45
CA VAL A 284 -3.13 16.65 -3.55
C VAL A 284 -1.62 16.49 -3.54
N GLY A 285 -0.97 16.61 -2.37
CA GLY A 285 0.47 16.39 -2.25
C GLY A 285 0.88 14.98 -2.67
N ALA A 286 0.12 13.95 -2.27
CA ALA A 286 0.37 12.58 -2.70
C ALA A 286 0.34 12.44 -4.23
N VAL A 287 -0.64 13.04 -4.91
CA VAL A 287 -0.72 13.03 -6.38
C VAL A 287 0.46 13.76 -7.04
N LEU A 288 0.88 14.89 -6.46
CA LEU A 288 1.91 15.76 -7.04
C LEU A 288 3.33 15.21 -6.90
N VAL A 289 3.67 14.67 -5.72
CA VAL A 289 5.06 14.27 -5.39
C VAL A 289 5.19 12.83 -4.91
N ASN A 290 4.12 12.04 -4.99
CA ASN A 290 3.97 10.71 -4.38
C ASN A 290 3.66 10.78 -2.87
N ASN A 291 2.91 9.80 -2.36
CA ASN A 291 2.46 9.78 -0.97
C ASN A 291 3.60 9.70 0.04
N LEU A 292 4.72 9.04 -0.27
CA LEU A 292 5.87 8.94 0.64
C LEU A 292 6.60 10.30 0.83
N PRO A 293 7.09 10.96 -0.24
CA PRO A 293 7.69 12.28 -0.11
C PRO A 293 6.71 13.33 0.46
N ALA A 294 5.42 13.25 0.10
CA ALA A 294 4.39 14.10 0.69
C ALA A 294 4.24 13.86 2.20
N ALA A 295 4.27 12.61 2.65
CA ALA A 295 4.22 12.28 4.08
C ALA A 295 5.37 12.93 4.84
N VAL A 296 6.61 12.79 4.35
CA VAL A 296 7.79 13.42 4.97
C VAL A 296 7.67 14.94 5.01
N LEU A 297 7.22 15.57 3.91
CA LEU A 297 7.05 17.01 3.83
C LEU A 297 6.03 17.52 4.87
N PHE A 298 4.89 16.83 4.99
CA PHE A 298 3.78 17.26 5.85
C PHE A 298 3.91 16.83 7.32
N SER A 299 4.68 15.78 7.62
CA SER A 299 4.92 15.30 8.99
C SER A 299 6.22 15.82 9.62
N ALA A 300 6.99 16.64 8.90
CA ALA A 300 8.21 17.25 9.43
C ALA A 300 7.97 18.08 10.70
N ARG A 301 6.74 18.60 10.88
CA ARG A 301 6.25 19.23 12.11
C ARG A 301 5.06 18.43 12.65
N SER A 302 4.62 18.68 13.88
CA SER A 302 3.45 18.01 14.42
C SER A 302 2.19 18.60 13.75
N PRO A 303 1.52 17.90 12.82
CA PRO A 303 0.32 18.44 12.20
C PRO A 303 -0.84 18.48 13.21
N ALA A 304 -1.79 19.41 13.03
CA ALA A 304 -2.96 19.52 13.91
C ALA A 304 -3.87 18.29 13.83
N HIS A 305 -4.00 17.70 12.63
CA HIS A 305 -4.88 16.56 12.36
C HIS A 305 -4.12 15.39 11.71
N PRO A 306 -3.20 14.71 12.42
CA PRO A 306 -2.31 13.69 11.83
C PRO A 306 -3.07 12.49 11.23
N ARG A 307 -4.21 12.09 11.81
CA ARG A 307 -5.03 11.00 11.27
C ARG A 307 -5.75 11.37 9.99
N ALA A 308 -6.21 12.63 9.89
CA ALA A 308 -6.79 13.13 8.65
C ALA A 308 -5.73 13.27 7.55
N LEU A 309 -4.51 13.66 7.92
CA LEU A 309 -3.36 13.66 7.02
C LEU A 309 -3.10 12.26 6.45
N LEU A 310 -3.14 11.22 7.29
CA LEU A 310 -3.01 9.83 6.84
C LEU A 310 -4.12 9.39 5.90
N VAL A 311 -5.39 9.71 6.21
CA VAL A 311 -6.52 9.45 5.30
C VAL A 311 -6.25 10.06 3.92
N GLY A 312 -5.76 11.30 3.88
CA GLY A 312 -5.39 11.96 2.62
C GLY A 312 -4.20 11.31 1.89
N LEU A 313 -3.14 10.96 2.61
CA LEU A 313 -1.91 10.38 2.02
C LEU A 313 -2.13 8.96 1.49
N ASP A 314 -3.00 8.18 2.13
CA ASP A 314 -3.27 6.78 1.76
C ASP A 314 -4.34 6.66 0.68
N LEU A 315 -5.41 7.48 0.76
CA LEU A 315 -6.50 7.43 -0.22
C LEU A 315 -6.29 8.38 -1.41
N GLY A 316 -5.53 9.46 -1.24
CA GLY A 316 -5.18 10.41 -2.31
C GLY A 316 -4.59 9.78 -3.57
N PRO A 317 -3.70 8.76 -3.47
CA PRO A 317 -3.19 8.02 -4.61
C PRO A 317 -4.25 7.41 -5.53
N ASN A 318 -5.48 7.23 -5.06
CA ASN A 318 -6.58 6.76 -5.90
C ASN A 318 -6.94 7.76 -7.03
N LEU A 319 -6.57 9.03 -6.93
CA LEU A 319 -6.84 10.05 -7.95
C LEU A 319 -5.93 9.92 -9.19
N ALA A 320 -4.71 9.40 -9.04
CA ALA A 320 -3.73 9.32 -10.12
C ALA A 320 -2.67 8.25 -9.88
N VAL A 321 -2.23 7.56 -10.95
CA VAL A 321 -1.21 6.50 -10.91
C VAL A 321 0.16 7.00 -10.41
N THR A 322 0.43 8.31 -10.44
CA THR A 322 1.65 8.90 -9.87
C THR A 322 1.63 8.98 -8.35
N GLY A 323 0.46 8.79 -7.73
CA GLY A 323 0.24 9.10 -6.33
C GLY A 323 0.91 8.14 -5.34
N SER A 324 1.24 6.92 -5.75
CA SER A 324 1.90 5.93 -4.89
C SER A 324 2.85 5.00 -5.64
N LEU A 325 3.81 4.42 -4.92
CA LEU A 325 4.63 3.32 -5.41
C LEU A 325 3.78 2.13 -5.87
N SER A 326 2.78 1.78 -5.06
CA SER A 326 1.88 0.67 -5.33
C SER A 326 1.17 0.77 -6.67
N ALA A 327 0.78 1.97 -7.13
CA ALA A 327 0.16 2.12 -8.43
C ALA A 327 1.12 1.74 -9.58
N LEU A 328 2.43 1.94 -9.39
CA LEU A 328 3.46 1.50 -10.34
C LEU A 328 3.65 -0.01 -10.33
N LEU A 329 3.72 -0.60 -9.13
CA LEU A 329 3.85 -2.05 -8.96
C LEU A 329 2.62 -2.77 -9.50
N TRP A 330 1.43 -2.26 -9.19
CA TRP A 330 0.15 -2.68 -9.74
C TRP A 330 0.16 -2.69 -11.28
N TYR A 331 0.61 -1.59 -11.89
CA TYR A 331 0.66 -1.47 -13.34
C TYR A 331 1.54 -2.56 -13.98
N ARG A 332 2.70 -2.84 -13.39
CA ARG A 332 3.60 -3.90 -13.89
C ARG A 332 3.08 -5.30 -13.63
N SER A 333 2.57 -5.56 -12.44
CA SER A 333 1.98 -6.85 -12.09
C SER A 333 0.78 -7.17 -12.99
N ALA A 334 -0.02 -6.18 -13.36
CA ALA A 334 -1.08 -6.34 -14.35
C ALA A 334 -0.52 -6.74 -15.73
N GLN A 335 0.57 -6.10 -16.18
CA GLN A 335 1.20 -6.41 -17.47
C GLN A 335 1.79 -7.83 -17.52
N ARG A 336 2.28 -8.38 -16.40
CA ARG A 336 2.78 -9.78 -16.34
C ARG A 336 1.73 -10.82 -16.72
N VAL A 337 0.45 -10.53 -16.49
CA VAL A 337 -0.68 -11.38 -16.91
C VAL A 337 -1.39 -10.86 -18.16
N ALA A 338 -0.71 -10.02 -18.95
CA ALA A 338 -1.24 -9.40 -20.16
C ALA A 338 -2.54 -8.57 -19.96
N ALA A 339 -2.83 -8.15 -18.74
CA ALA A 339 -3.90 -7.19 -18.49
C ALA A 339 -3.47 -5.78 -18.93
N ARG A 340 -4.44 -4.94 -19.32
CA ARG A 340 -4.20 -3.60 -19.88
C ARG A 340 -4.76 -2.51 -18.97
N PRO A 341 -4.04 -2.13 -17.90
CA PRO A 341 -4.47 -1.06 -17.01
C PRO A 341 -4.52 0.29 -17.75
N SER A 342 -5.54 1.10 -17.45
CA SER A 342 -5.71 2.44 -18.02
C SER A 342 -5.59 3.52 -16.95
N VAL A 343 -4.62 4.43 -17.12
CA VAL A 343 -4.41 5.58 -16.21
C VAL A 343 -5.66 6.47 -16.15
N ARG A 344 -6.30 6.72 -17.30
CA ARG A 344 -7.54 7.51 -17.36
C ARG A 344 -8.66 6.84 -16.58
N ARG A 345 -8.75 5.50 -16.63
CA ARG A 345 -9.77 4.75 -15.91
C ARG A 345 -9.52 4.78 -14.40
N VAL A 346 -8.25 4.69 -13.96
CA VAL A 346 -7.88 4.90 -12.56
C VAL A 346 -8.37 6.25 -12.08
N SER A 347 -8.02 7.34 -12.77
CA SER A 347 -8.47 8.68 -12.37
C SER A 347 -9.99 8.84 -12.42
N ALA A 348 -10.68 8.28 -13.43
CA ALA A 348 -12.13 8.36 -13.56
C ALA A 348 -12.88 7.66 -12.41
N ILE A 349 -12.39 6.51 -11.93
CA ILE A 349 -12.91 5.85 -10.74
C ILE A 349 -12.51 6.64 -9.49
N GLY A 350 -11.24 7.08 -9.45
CA GLY A 350 -10.62 7.80 -8.36
C GLY A 350 -11.34 9.07 -7.94
N VAL A 351 -11.79 9.89 -8.90
CA VAL A 351 -12.50 11.15 -8.61
C VAL A 351 -13.84 10.95 -7.88
N VAL A 352 -14.40 9.73 -7.92
CA VAL A 352 -15.59 9.37 -7.13
C VAL A 352 -15.16 8.61 -5.87
N LEU A 353 -14.33 7.58 -6.03
CA LEU A 353 -13.96 6.66 -4.98
C LEU A 353 -13.21 7.36 -3.84
N MET A 354 -12.23 8.19 -4.18
CA MET A 354 -11.39 8.88 -3.19
C MET A 354 -12.20 9.80 -2.27
N PRO A 355 -12.99 10.78 -2.77
CA PRO A 355 -13.72 11.67 -1.87
C PRO A 355 -14.76 10.91 -1.03
N CYS A 356 -15.41 9.88 -1.59
CA CYS A 356 -16.36 9.06 -0.85
C CYS A 356 -15.67 8.29 0.29
N SER A 357 -14.57 7.58 0.03
CA SER A 357 -13.87 6.79 1.06
C SER A 357 -13.17 7.68 2.10
N ALA A 358 -12.60 8.81 1.68
CA ALA A 358 -12.02 9.80 2.59
C ALA A 358 -13.09 10.42 3.51
N ALA A 359 -14.24 10.81 2.96
CA ALA A 359 -15.34 11.34 3.76
C ALA A 359 -15.87 10.32 4.77
N ALA A 360 -16.06 9.07 4.35
CA ALA A 360 -16.47 7.99 5.25
C ALA A 360 -15.46 7.78 6.39
N ALA A 361 -14.16 7.75 6.08
CA ALA A 361 -13.10 7.60 7.07
C ALA A 361 -13.03 8.76 8.06
N LEU A 362 -13.12 10.01 7.57
CA LEU A 362 -13.09 11.21 8.41
C LEU A 362 -14.32 11.30 9.32
N LEU A 363 -15.51 10.95 8.82
CA LEU A 363 -16.73 10.89 9.63
C LEU A 363 -16.61 9.82 10.72
N ALA A 364 -16.07 8.64 10.41
CA ALA A 364 -15.86 7.59 11.39
C ALA A 364 -14.87 8.01 12.49
N LEU A 365 -13.77 8.68 12.13
CA LEU A 365 -12.82 9.25 13.10
C LEU A 365 -13.49 10.29 14.00
N ARG A 366 -14.35 11.13 13.41
CA ARG A 366 -15.07 12.18 14.12
C ARG A 366 -16.02 11.60 15.18
N ILE A 367 -16.83 10.61 14.80
CA ILE A 367 -17.79 9.94 15.70
C ILE A 367 -17.09 9.34 16.92
N VAL A 368 -15.94 8.69 16.73
CA VAL A 368 -15.22 8.00 17.81
C VAL A 368 -14.41 8.96 18.68
N SER A 369 -14.00 10.12 18.14
CA SER A 369 -13.26 11.14 18.90
C SER A 369 -14.14 12.10 19.69
N GLY A 370 -15.46 12.06 19.52
CA GLY A 370 -16.42 12.83 20.32
C GLY A 370 -16.52 14.33 19.99
N ASN A 371 -16.03 14.76 18.82
CA ASN A 371 -16.03 16.16 18.35
C ASN A 371 -16.88 16.37 17.10
#